data_AF-A0A0W7YV11-F1
#
_entry.id   AF-A0A0W7YV11-F1
#
_cell.length_a   1.000
_cell.length_b   1.000
_cell.length_c   1.000
_cell.angle_alpha   90.00
_cell.angle_beta   90.00
_cell.angle_gamma   90.00
#
_symmetry.space_group_name_H-M   'P 1'
#
loop_
_entity.id
_entity.type
_entity.pdbx_description
1 polymer ?
#
loop_
_entity_poly.entity_id
_entity_poly.type
_entity_poly.pdbx_seq_one_letter_code
_entity_poly.pdbx_strand_id
1 'polypeptide(L)' 'MTRNPNTSSLADTEAIYDLLAEAIDQAGPGKTELFLTKLALLQSHAIGHVPSVQQYVNTALQDL' A
#
# COMPACT_ATOMS: atom_id res chain seq x y z
N MET A 1 -4.82 20.80 25.79
CA MET A 1 -5.42 19.61 25.15
C MET A 1 -4.59 19.25 23.93
N THR A 2 -3.48 18.56 24.11
CA THR A 2 -2.59 18.13 23.02
C THR A 2 -3.11 16.79 22.49
N ARG A 3 -3.84 16.83 21.36
CA ARG A 3 -4.24 15.60 20.65
C ARG A 3 -2.96 14.99 20.06
N ASN A 4 -2.49 13.90 20.65
CA ASN A 4 -1.43 13.07 20.09
C ASN A 4 -1.79 12.71 18.64
N PRO A 5 -0.98 13.02 17.62
CA PRO A 5 -1.29 12.70 16.23
C PRO A 5 -0.97 11.24 15.87
N ASN A 6 -0.57 10.41 16.83
CA ASN A 6 -0.16 9.02 16.59
C ASN A 6 -1.34 8.04 16.45
N THR A 7 -2.56 8.54 16.29
CA THR A 7 -3.74 7.76 15.91
C THR A 7 -4.02 7.97 14.41
N SER A 8 -3.04 7.75 13.54
CA SER A 8 -3.33 7.09 12.25
C SER A 8 -3.83 5.71 12.64
N SER A 9 -5.12 5.69 12.94
CA SER A 9 -5.75 4.77 13.87
C SER A 9 -5.75 3.41 13.21
N LEU A 10 -5.70 2.32 13.98
CA LEU A 10 -5.90 0.97 13.45
C LEU A 10 -7.06 0.90 12.42
N ALA A 11 -8.12 1.68 12.65
CA ALA A 11 -9.25 1.86 11.72
C ALA A 11 -8.88 2.40 10.33
N ASP A 12 -7.91 3.31 10.22
CA ASP A 12 -7.42 3.82 8.93
C ASP A 12 -6.65 2.71 8.20
N THR A 13 -5.94 1.86 8.93
CA THR A 13 -5.21 0.72 8.37
C THR A 13 -6.17 -0.36 7.90
N GLU A 14 -7.17 -0.71 8.71
CA GLU A 14 -8.24 -1.65 8.35
C GLU A 14 -9.01 -1.19 7.10
N ALA A 15 -9.40 0.09 7.04
CA ALA A 15 -10.10 0.64 5.87
C ALA A 15 -9.24 0.59 4.60
N ILE A 16 -7.92 0.79 4.72
CA ILE A 16 -7.00 0.63 3.59
C ILE A 16 -6.90 -0.84 3.17
N TYR A 17 -6.82 -1.78 4.11
CA TYR A 17 -6.81 -3.21 3.79
C TYR A 17 -8.10 -3.65 3.09
N ASP A 18 -9.27 -3.25 3.59
CA ASP A 18 -10.56 -3.58 2.96
C ASP A 18 -10.65 -3.00 1.54
N LEU A 19 -10.22 -1.75 1.35
CA LEU A 19 -10.17 -1.11 0.03
C LEU A 19 -9.25 -1.87 -0.93
N LEU A 20 -8.08 -2.32 -0.46
CA LEU A 20 -7.14 -3.09 -1.27
C LEU A 20 -7.70 -4.47 -1.62
N ALA A 21 -8.35 -5.15 -0.68
CA ALA A 21 -8.99 -6.44 -0.90
C ALA A 21 -10.08 -6.33 -1.98
N GLU A 22 -10.98 -5.35 -1.85
CA GLU A 22 -12.03 -5.11 -2.83
C GLU A 22 -11.44 -4.79 -4.22
N ALA A 23 -10.39 -3.98 -4.28
CA ALA A 23 -9.75 -3.63 -5.54
C ALA A 23 -9.04 -4.83 -6.21
N ILE A 24 -8.45 -5.74 -5.41
CA ILE A 24 -7.86 -6.99 -5.91
C ILE A 24 -8.96 -7.91 -6.48
N ASP A 25 -10.07 -8.06 -5.77
CA ASP A 25 -11.21 -8.85 -6.24
C ASP A 25 -11.77 -8.30 -7.56
N GLN A 26 -11.87 -6.97 -7.68
CA GLN A 26 -12.30 -6.30 -8.92
C GLN A 26 -11.31 -6.47 -10.07
N ALA A 27 -10.00 -6.46 -9.81
CA ALA A 27 -8.98 -6.70 -10.82
C ALA A 27 -9.07 -8.14 -11.36
N GLY A 28 -9.37 -9.09 -10.47
CA GLY A 28 -9.55 -10.50 -10.78
C GLY A 28 -8.21 -11.25 -10.92
N PRO A 29 -8.25 -12.59 -10.82
CA PRO A 29 -7.06 -13.44 -10.64
C PRO A 29 -6.06 -13.45 -11.80
N GLY A 30 -6.42 -12.91 -12.98
CA GLY A 30 -5.50 -12.76 -14.11
C GLY A 30 -4.79 -11.42 -14.20
N LYS A 31 -5.10 -10.48 -13.29
CA LYS A 31 -4.57 -9.11 -13.32
C LYS A 31 -4.08 -8.63 -11.96
N THR A 32 -4.16 -9.45 -10.92
CA THR A 32 -3.76 -9.07 -9.56
C THR A 32 -2.32 -8.56 -9.50
N GLU A 33 -1.37 -9.27 -10.09
CA GLU A 33 0.05 -8.89 -10.10
C GLU A 33 0.27 -7.58 -10.86
N LEU A 34 -0.42 -7.41 -12.00
CA LEU A 34 -0.36 -6.18 -12.80
C LEU A 34 -0.96 -4.99 -12.04
N PHE A 35 -2.09 -5.19 -11.35
CA PHE A 35 -2.74 -4.20 -10.51
C PHE A 35 -1.82 -3.76 -9.37
N LEU A 36 -1.29 -4.71 -8.60
CA LEU A 36 -0.40 -4.43 -7.46
C LEU A 36 0.87 -3.70 -7.90
N THR A 37 1.49 -4.13 -9.01
CA THR A 37 2.67 -3.45 -9.59
C THR A 37 2.35 -2.01 -9.98
N LYS A 38 1.20 -1.78 -10.63
CA LYS A 38 0.77 -0.44 -11.04
C LYS A 38 0.44 0.44 -9.84
N LEU A 39 -0.22 -0.10 -8.81
CA LEU A 39 -0.51 0.60 -7.57
C LEU A 39 0.78 1.05 -6.88
N ALA A 40 1.76 0.16 -6.74
CA ALA A 40 3.06 0.49 -6.17
C ALA A 40 3.80 1.59 -6.95
N LEU A 41 3.74 1.55 -8.29
CA LEU A 41 4.31 2.60 -9.14
C LEU A 41 3.62 3.95 -8.97
N LEU A 42 2.29 3.98 -8.86
CA LEU A 42 1.53 5.21 -8.63
C LEU A 42 1.84 5.80 -7.26
N GLN A 43 1.95 4.96 -6.22
CA GLN A 43 2.34 5.41 -4.88
C GLN A 43 3.77 5.95 -4.85
N SER A 44 4.71 5.30 -5.55
CA SER A 44 6.07 5.81 -5.77
C SER A 44 6.07 7.24 -6.36
N HIS A 45 5.28 7.46 -7.40
CA HIS A 45 5.17 8.78 -8.03
C HIS A 45 4.55 9.82 -7.09
N ALA A 46 3.55 9.43 -6.28
CA ALA A 46 2.93 10.31 -5.31
C ALA A 46 3.88 10.70 -4.16
N ILE A 47 4.73 9.77 -3.72
CA ILE A 47 5.73 9.99 -2.66
C ILE A 47 6.93 10.80 -3.19
N GLY A 48 7.22 10.73 -4.49
CA GLY A 48 8.29 11.51 -5.13
C GLY A 48 9.72 11.05 -4.79
N HIS A 49 9.88 9.88 -4.13
CA HIS A 49 11.17 9.35 -3.71
C HIS A 49 11.39 7.91 -4.18
N VAL A 50 12.09 7.78 -5.30
CA VAL A 50 12.51 6.50 -5.90
C VAL A 50 13.33 5.62 -4.94
N PRO A 51 14.27 6.13 -4.11
CA PRO A 51 15.04 5.29 -3.19
C PRO A 51 14.16 4.55 -2.16
N SER A 52 13.03 5.15 -1.78
CA SER A 52 12.10 4.57 -0.81
C SER A 52 11.43 3.31 -1.35
N VAL A 53 11.15 3.26 -2.65
CA VAL A 53 10.45 2.14 -3.29
C VAL A 53 11.30 0.87 -3.29
N GLN A 54 12.59 0.98 -3.64
CA GLN A 54 13.49 -0.17 -3.64
C GLN A 54 13.64 -0.75 -2.22
N GLN A 55 13.72 0.12 -1.21
CA GLN A 55 13.75 -0.32 0.19
C GLN A 55 12.45 -1.03 0.58
N TYR A 56 11.28 -0.49 0.24
CA TYR A 56 9.99 -1.13 0.56
C TYR A 56 9.80 -2.47 -0.16
N VAL A 57 10.25 -2.60 -1.40
CA VAL A 57 10.23 -3.89 -2.12
C VAL A 57 11.09 -4.91 -1.40
N ASN A 58 12.32 -4.55 -1.00
CA ASN A 58 13.20 -5.45 -0.27
C ASN A 58 12.64 -5.83 1.11
N THR A 59 12.02 -4.90 1.83
CA THR A 59 11.37 -5.18 3.11
C THR A 59 10.19 -6.12 2.93
N ALA A 60 9.31 -5.88 1.95
CA ALA A 60 8.18 -6.77 1.68
C ALA A 60 8.65 -8.19 1.32
N LEU A 61 9.71 -8.33 0.52
CA LEU A 61 10.27 -9.65 0.18
C LEU A 61 10.86 -10.41 1.38
N GLN A 62 11.29 -9.70 2.42
CA GLN A 62 11.81 -10.32 3.66
C GLN A 62 10.71 -10.71 4.65
N ASP A 63 9.50 -10.14 4.50
CA ASP A 63 8.36 -10.28 5.40
C ASP A 63 7.17 -11.04 4.75
N LEU A 64 7.46 -11.81 3.68
CA LEU A 64 6.50 -12.65 2.94
C LEU A 64 6.21 -13.99 3.65
#